data_AF-A0A227KSC3-F1
#
_entry.id   AF-A0A227KSC3-F1
#
_cell.length_a   1.000
_cell.length_b   1.000
_cell.length_c   1.000
_cell.angle_alpha   90.00
_cell.angle_beta   90.00
_cell.angle_gamma   90.00
#
_symmetry.space_group_name_H-M   'P 1'
#
loop_
_entity.id
_entity.type
_entity.pdbx_description
1 polymer ?
#
loop_
_entity_poly.entity_id
_entity_poly.type
_entity_poly.pdbx_seq_one_letter_code
_entity_poly.pdbx_strand_id
1 'polypeptide(L)'
;MYTDLDNLFQKLARSKFRSKFRLNYDDQLFAEMKGPEVLRQHAHDLIIKRLAPEEPLKDGKQTPVKGHPVFVAQHATGCCCRGCLLKWHDIPKHRELSDEEVEYIVRVLLEWIAKNLQKEPRKRRIKKGETLPLL
;
A
#
# COMPACT_ATOMS: atom_id res chain seq x y z
N MET A 1 -6.32 1.88 -21.05
CA MET A 1 -4.97 2.46 -20.90
C MET A 1 -4.63 2.47 -19.43
N TYR A 2 -3.66 1.66 -18.99
CA TYR A 2 -3.20 1.73 -17.61
C TYR A 2 -2.27 2.93 -17.43
N THR A 3 -2.41 3.60 -16.30
CA THR A 3 -1.63 4.78 -15.90
C THR A 3 -0.14 4.53 -16.00
N ASP A 4 0.59 5.47 -16.60
CA ASP A 4 2.04 5.56 -16.47
C ASP A 4 2.41 5.63 -14.98
N LEU A 5 3.03 4.55 -14.49
CA LEU A 5 3.36 4.41 -13.08
C LEU A 5 4.34 5.49 -12.61
N ASP A 6 5.21 5.97 -13.48
CA ASP A 6 6.17 7.02 -13.11
C ASP A 6 5.45 8.35 -12.88
N ASN A 7 4.52 8.73 -13.77
CA ASN A 7 3.67 9.89 -13.55
C ASN A 7 2.82 9.74 -12.27
N LEU A 8 2.25 8.57 -12.01
CA LEU A 8 1.52 8.28 -10.77
C LEU A 8 2.41 8.51 -9.54
N PHE A 9 3.60 7.92 -9.49
CA PHE A 9 4.50 8.05 -8.36
C PHE A 9 5.02 9.49 -8.18
N GLN A 10 5.23 10.24 -9.26
CA GLN A 10 5.56 11.66 -9.19
C GLN A 10 4.42 12.48 -8.56
N LYS A 11 3.16 12.24 -8.96
CA LYS A 11 1.99 12.90 -8.37
C LYS A 11 1.84 12.56 -6.88
N LEU A 12 2.01 11.28 -6.53
CA LEU A 12 1.94 10.82 -5.13
C LEU A 12 3.05 11.45 -4.28
N ALA A 13 4.26 11.58 -4.80
CA ALA A 13 5.39 12.21 -4.10
C ALA A 13 5.15 13.69 -3.77
N ARG A 14 4.37 14.41 -4.60
CA ARG A 14 3.98 15.81 -4.36
C ARG A 14 2.87 15.95 -3.30
N SER A 15 2.13 14.89 -2.99
CA SER A 15 1.09 14.92 -1.97
C SER A 15 1.70 14.89 -0.56
N LYS A 16 1.51 15.96 0.22
CA LYS A 16 1.95 16.04 1.63
C LYS A 16 1.44 14.88 2.51
N PHE A 17 0.32 14.26 2.16
CA PHE A 17 -0.21 13.12 2.90
C PHE A 17 0.45 11.82 2.47
N ARG A 18 0.48 11.54 1.17
CA ARG A 18 0.99 10.26 0.61
C ARG A 18 2.50 10.12 0.73
N SER A 19 3.25 11.21 0.58
CA SER A 19 4.72 11.20 0.63
C SER A 19 5.32 10.91 2.01
N LYS A 20 4.49 10.93 3.06
CA LYS A 20 4.92 10.63 4.44
C LYS A 20 4.99 9.13 4.74
N PHE A 21 4.37 8.29 3.93
CA PHE A 21 4.41 6.84 4.14
C PHE A 21 5.77 6.28 3.75
N ARG A 22 6.29 5.40 4.60
CA ARG A 22 7.53 4.64 4.43
C ARG A 22 7.39 3.32 5.18
N LEU A 23 8.03 2.28 4.68
CA LEU A 23 8.18 1.03 5.44
C LEU A 23 9.01 1.30 6.70
N ASN A 24 8.59 0.72 7.82
CA ASN A 24 9.43 0.64 9.01
C ASN A 24 10.35 -0.59 8.91
N TYR A 25 11.23 -0.77 9.89
CA TYR A 25 12.17 -1.90 9.92
C TYR A 25 11.46 -3.27 9.82
N ASP A 26 10.41 -3.48 10.63
CA ASP A 26 9.68 -4.75 10.66
C ASP A 26 8.97 -5.03 9.31
N ASP A 27 8.41 -4.00 8.68
CA ASP A 27 7.77 -4.14 7.37
C ASP A 27 8.78 -4.42 6.25
N GLN A 28 9.98 -3.84 6.31
CA GLN A 28 11.06 -4.12 5.35
C GLN A 28 11.58 -5.55 5.52
N LEU A 29 11.91 -5.94 6.75
CA LEU A 29 12.36 -7.30 7.06
C LEU A 29 11.33 -8.34 6.62
N PHE A 30 10.05 -8.10 6.89
CA PHE A 30 8.98 -9.00 6.43
C PHE A 30 8.95 -9.10 4.90
N ALA A 31 9.02 -7.96 4.20
CA ALA A 31 8.98 -7.93 2.74
C ALA A 31 10.19 -8.64 2.11
N GLU A 32 11.38 -8.47 2.67
CA GLU A 32 12.61 -9.17 2.24
C GLU A 32 12.52 -10.68 2.51
N MET A 33 12.12 -11.08 3.72
CA MET A 33 12.00 -12.49 4.10
C MET A 33 10.98 -13.26 3.27
N LYS A 34 9.85 -12.64 2.91
CA LYS A 34 8.79 -13.28 2.14
C LYS A 34 9.03 -13.25 0.63
N GLY A 35 9.72 -12.22 0.15
CA GLY A 35 9.98 -12.02 -1.26
C GLY A 35 8.74 -11.62 -2.07
N PRO A 36 8.95 -11.32 -3.37
CA PRO A 36 7.94 -10.67 -4.21
C PRO A 36 6.70 -11.53 -4.47
N GLU A 37 6.85 -12.85 -4.62
CA GLU A 37 5.73 -13.73 -4.96
C GLU A 37 4.70 -13.83 -3.82
N VAL A 38 5.18 -14.04 -2.59
CA VAL A 38 4.31 -14.08 -1.41
C VAL A 38 3.67 -12.71 -1.15
N LEU A 39 4.42 -11.62 -1.36
CA LEU A 39 3.85 -10.27 -1.27
C LEU A 39 2.76 -10.03 -2.32
N ARG A 40 2.93 -10.56 -3.54
CA ARG A 40 1.93 -10.49 -4.61
C ARG A 40 0.65 -11.20 -4.20
N GLN A 41 0.76 -12.42 -3.69
CA GLN A 41 -0.38 -13.19 -3.19
C GLN A 41 -1.11 -12.44 -2.07
N HIS A 42 -0.37 -11.94 -1.08
CA HIS A 42 -0.97 -11.15 0.01
C HIS A 42 -1.66 -9.88 -0.49
N ALA A 43 -1.05 -9.16 -1.44
CA ALA A 43 -1.66 -7.98 -2.03
C ALA A 43 -2.96 -8.33 -2.75
N HIS A 44 -2.96 -9.37 -3.58
CA HIS A 44 -4.13 -9.84 -4.30
C HIS A 44 -5.27 -10.20 -3.34
N ASP A 45 -5.02 -11.05 -2.34
CA ASP A 45 -6.03 -11.48 -1.36
C ASP A 45 -6.62 -10.32 -0.57
N LEU A 46 -5.77 -9.34 -0.21
CA LEU A 46 -6.22 -8.13 0.48
C LEU A 46 -7.10 -7.25 -0.40
N ILE A 47 -6.77 -7.10 -1.69
CA ILE A 47 -7.59 -6.31 -2.63
C ILE A 47 -8.92 -7.00 -2.90
N ILE A 48 -8.92 -8.30 -3.23
CA ILE A 48 -10.14 -9.08 -3.45
C ILE A 48 -11.05 -9.00 -2.22
N LYS A 49 -10.51 -9.22 -1.03
CA LYS A 49 -11.33 -9.26 0.19
C LYS A 49 -11.86 -7.89 0.64
N ARG A 50 -11.10 -6.81 0.41
CA ARG A 50 -11.37 -5.50 1.07
C ARG A 50 -11.71 -4.37 0.13
N LEU A 51 -11.45 -4.48 -1.18
CA LEU A 51 -11.66 -3.41 -2.14
C LEU A 51 -12.41 -3.83 -3.40
N ALA A 52 -12.36 -5.10 -3.78
CA ALA A 52 -13.02 -5.60 -4.99
C ALA A 52 -14.55 -5.56 -4.96
N PRO A 53 -15.24 -5.82 -3.84
CA PRO A 53 -16.71 -5.74 -3.81
C PRO A 53 -17.22 -4.36 -4.20
N GLU A 54 -18.40 -4.30 -4.80
CA GLU A 54 -19.07 -3.06 -5.19
C GLU A 54 -19.16 -2.06 -4.03
N GLU A 55 -19.56 -2.56 -2.86
CA GLU A 55 -19.68 -1.83 -1.61
C GLU A 55 -18.79 -2.47 -0.52
N PRO A 56 -17.50 -2.09 -0.42
CA PRO A 56 -16.61 -2.68 0.57
C PRO A 56 -17.04 -2.36 2.01
N LEU A 57 -16.96 -3.37 2.87
CA LEU A 57 -17.25 -3.21 4.29
C LEU A 57 -16.37 -2.12 4.91
N LYS A 58 -16.99 -1.08 5.47
CA LYS A 58 -16.32 0.08 6.08
C LYS A 58 -15.41 0.84 5.09
N ASP A 59 -15.86 1.07 3.85
CA ASP A 59 -15.11 1.86 2.87
C ASP A 59 -14.63 3.21 3.45
N GLY A 60 -13.35 3.52 3.23
CA GLY A 60 -12.64 4.64 3.87
C GLY A 60 -11.91 4.27 5.17
N LYS A 61 -12.22 3.11 5.78
CA LYS A 61 -11.61 2.61 7.03
C LYS A 61 -11.26 1.12 6.98
N GLN A 62 -11.42 0.46 5.84
CA GLN A 62 -11.23 -0.98 5.69
C GLN A 62 -9.76 -1.42 5.78
N THR A 63 -8.82 -0.51 5.51
CA THR A 63 -7.39 -0.82 5.41
C THR A 63 -6.65 -0.31 6.64
N PRO A 64 -6.11 -1.21 7.49
CA PRO A 64 -5.22 -0.83 8.58
C PRO A 64 -4.05 0.02 8.08
N VAL A 65 -3.46 0.86 8.93
CA VAL A 65 -2.34 1.73 8.51
C VAL A 65 -0.97 1.04 8.65
N LYS A 66 -0.89 -0.01 9.49
CA LYS A 66 0.36 -0.66 9.90
C LYS A 66 0.17 -2.16 10.09
N GLY A 67 1.28 -2.89 10.25
CA GLY A 67 1.30 -4.32 10.57
C GLY A 67 1.42 -5.23 9.34
N HIS A 68 1.58 -4.64 8.15
CA HIS A 68 1.92 -5.36 6.93
C HIS A 68 2.42 -4.36 5.87
N PRO A 69 3.47 -4.67 5.07
CA PRO A 69 3.98 -3.76 4.03
C PRO A 69 2.91 -3.37 3.00
N VAL A 70 2.03 -4.30 2.61
CA VAL A 70 0.89 -4.02 1.70
C VAL A 70 -0.05 -2.95 2.25
N PHE A 71 -0.34 -2.94 3.55
CA PHE A 71 -1.20 -1.92 4.15
C PHE A 71 -0.58 -0.53 4.04
N VAL A 72 0.72 -0.42 4.33
CA VAL A 72 1.46 0.83 4.17
C VAL A 72 1.45 1.28 2.70
N ALA A 73 1.68 0.34 1.78
CA ALA A 73 1.65 0.60 0.35
C ALA A 73 0.28 1.13 -0.11
N GLN A 74 -0.83 0.51 0.30
CA GLN A 74 -2.19 0.95 -0.04
C GLN A 74 -2.43 2.42 0.37
N HIS A 75 -1.97 2.81 1.56
CA HIS A 75 -2.06 4.19 2.00
C HIS A 75 -1.10 5.12 1.26
N ALA A 76 0.09 4.65 0.92
CA ALA A 76 1.07 5.44 0.17
C ALA A 76 0.64 5.70 -1.27
N THR A 77 -0.02 4.73 -1.91
CA THR A 77 -0.35 4.76 -3.34
C THR A 77 -1.76 5.22 -3.65
N GLY A 78 -2.62 5.36 -2.64
CA GLY A 78 -4.03 5.71 -2.89
C GLY A 78 -4.92 4.49 -3.19
N CYS A 79 -4.49 3.29 -2.82
CA CYS A 79 -5.27 2.05 -2.97
C CYS A 79 -5.88 1.55 -1.65
N CYS A 80 -6.16 2.46 -0.70
CA CYS A 80 -6.69 2.10 0.63
C CYS A 80 -8.22 2.09 0.73
N CYS A 81 -8.94 2.73 -0.20
CA CYS A 81 -10.39 2.72 -0.28
C CYS A 81 -10.90 3.13 -1.67
N ARG A 82 -12.20 2.94 -1.96
CA ARG A 82 -12.78 3.26 -3.28
C ARG A 82 -12.68 4.76 -3.59
N GLY A 83 -12.80 5.62 -2.56
CA GLY A 83 -12.56 7.07 -2.70
C GLY A 83 -11.14 7.44 -3.10
N CYS A 84 -10.15 6.67 -2.67
CA CYS A 84 -8.77 6.89 -3.08
C CYS A 84 -8.50 6.31 -4.48
N LEU A 85 -9.09 5.16 -4.80
CA LEU A 85 -9.03 4.58 -6.14
C LEU A 85 -9.57 5.54 -7.21
N LEU A 86 -10.75 6.13 -6.96
CA LEU A 86 -11.31 7.15 -7.83
C LEU A 86 -10.37 8.35 -8.00
N LYS A 87 -9.82 8.88 -6.90
CA LYS A 87 -9.01 10.10 -6.93
C LYS A 87 -7.65 9.93 -7.61
N TRP A 88 -7.01 8.79 -7.42
CA TRP A 88 -5.60 8.58 -7.79
C TRP A 88 -5.41 7.71 -9.02
N HIS A 89 -6.41 6.89 -9.35
CA HIS A 89 -6.31 5.88 -10.40
C HIS A 89 -7.49 5.92 -11.38
N ASP A 90 -8.41 6.87 -11.20
CA ASP A 90 -9.60 7.04 -12.04
C ASP A 90 -10.50 5.78 -12.09
N ILE A 91 -10.45 4.95 -11.04
CA ILE A 91 -11.29 3.76 -10.90
C ILE A 91 -12.59 4.15 -10.19
N PRO A 92 -13.77 4.06 -10.86
CA PRO A 92 -15.04 4.50 -10.31
C PRO A 92 -15.49 3.64 -9.12
N LYS A 93 -16.33 4.24 -8.27
CA LYS A 93 -17.03 3.58 -7.16
C LYS A 93 -18.29 2.88 -7.66
N HIS A 94 -18.97 2.14 -6.77
CA HIS A 94 -20.30 1.56 -7.00
C HIS A 94 -20.33 0.58 -8.19
N ARG A 95 -19.25 -0.18 -8.33
CA ARG A 95 -19.18 -1.43 -9.09
C ARG A 95 -18.08 -2.31 -8.54
N GLU A 96 -18.12 -3.60 -8.84
CA GLU A 96 -16.99 -4.47 -8.53
C GLU A 96 -15.73 -4.04 -9.31
N LEU A 97 -14.56 -4.32 -8.73
CA LEU A 97 -13.31 -4.24 -9.46
C LEU A 97 -13.25 -5.37 -10.48
N SER A 98 -12.80 -5.06 -11.69
CA SER A 98 -12.40 -6.06 -12.68
C SER A 98 -11.08 -6.72 -12.27
N ASP A 99 -10.82 -7.92 -12.77
CA ASP A 99 -9.55 -8.63 -12.56
C ASP A 99 -8.36 -7.79 -13.06
N GLU A 100 -8.55 -7.09 -14.16
CA GLU A 100 -7.65 -6.08 -14.72
C GLU A 100 -7.26 -4.99 -13.71
N GLU A 101 -8.24 -4.44 -13.01
CA GLU A 101 -8.03 -3.39 -12.02
C GLU A 101 -7.39 -3.94 -10.75
N VAL A 102 -7.76 -5.15 -10.33
CA VAL A 102 -7.13 -5.84 -9.21
C VAL A 102 -5.64 -6.04 -9.52
N GLU A 103 -5.30 -6.58 -10.69
CA GLU A 103 -3.91 -6.81 -11.08
C GLU A 103 -3.13 -5.51 -11.19
N TYR A 104 -3.73 -4.47 -11.77
CA TYR A 104 -3.12 -3.15 -11.80
C TYR A 104 -2.83 -2.60 -10.40
N ILE A 105 -3.77 -2.72 -9.46
CA ILE A 105 -3.56 -2.28 -8.07
C ILE A 105 -2.44 -3.10 -7.42
N VAL A 106 -2.44 -4.42 -7.58
CA VAL A 106 -1.38 -5.31 -7.06
C VAL A 106 -0.03 -4.87 -7.58
N ARG A 107 0.11 -4.61 -8.88
CA ARG A 107 1.35 -4.11 -9.49
C ARG A 107 1.80 -2.78 -8.88
N VAL A 108 0.89 -1.81 -8.73
CA VAL A 108 1.19 -0.51 -8.10
C VAL A 108 1.75 -0.69 -6.69
N LEU A 109 1.16 -1.60 -5.91
CA LEU A 109 1.58 -1.86 -4.53
C LEU A 109 2.97 -2.49 -4.46
N LEU A 110 3.24 -3.50 -5.29
CA LEU A 110 4.54 -4.18 -5.32
C LEU A 110 5.65 -3.25 -5.79
N GLU A 111 5.41 -2.44 -6.82
CA GLU A 111 6.35 -1.43 -7.30
C GLU A 111 6.70 -0.41 -6.21
N TRP A 112 5.70 0.04 -5.45
CA TRP A 112 5.95 0.96 -4.34
C TRP A 112 6.76 0.31 -3.22
N ILE A 113 6.48 -0.96 -2.88
CA ILE A 113 7.20 -1.73 -1.87
C ILE A 113 8.67 -1.90 -2.31
N ALA A 114 8.92 -2.36 -3.54
CA ALA A 114 10.26 -2.53 -4.08
C ALA A 114 11.08 -1.21 -4.02
N LYS A 115 10.48 -0.09 -4.41
CA LYS A 115 11.11 1.24 -4.31
C LYS A 115 11.34 1.70 -2.86
N ASN A 116 10.61 1.18 -1.88
CA ASN A 116 10.78 1.51 -0.45
C ASN A 116 11.72 0.58 0.29
N LEU A 117 11.99 -0.62 -0.21
CA LEU A 117 13.06 -1.49 0.29
C LEU A 117 14.44 -0.84 0.09
N GLN A 118 14.61 -0.06 -0.98
CA GLN A 118 15.85 0.67 -1.26
C GLN A 118 16.04 1.96 -0.44
N LYS A 119 15.20 2.21 0.56
CA LYS A 119 15.25 3.42 1.38
C LYS A 119 15.54 3.06 2.82
N GLU A 120 16.24 3.95 3.52
CA GLU A 120 16.38 3.87 4.97
C GLU A 120 15.01 3.71 5.65
N PRO A 121 14.84 2.68 6.50
CA PRO A 121 13.58 2.43 7.18
C PRO A 121 13.20 3.63 8.05
N ARG A 122 11.90 3.84 8.20
CA ARG A 122 11.41 4.82 9.18
C ARG A 122 11.79 4.33 10.57
N LYS A 123 12.68 5.08 11.25
CA LYS A 123 13.05 4.82 12.65
C LYS A 123 11.80 4.64 13.52
N ARG A 124 11.74 3.54 14.27
CA ARG A 124 10.70 3.31 15.27
C ARG A 124 10.78 4.43 16.30
N ARG A 125 9.65 5.12 16.56
CA ARG A 125 9.57 6.03 17.71
C ARG A 125 9.52 5.16 18.97
N ILE A 126 10.60 5.17 19.72
CA ILE A 126 10.67 4.55 21.05
C ILE A 126 9.72 5.33 21.97
N LYS A 127 8.78 4.64 22.61
CA LYS A 127 7.92 5.28 23.60
C LYS A 127 8.71 5.51 24.89
N LYS A 128 8.37 6.56 25.64
CA LYS A 128 8.97 6.82 26.96
C LYS A 128 8.82 5.57 27.84
N GLY A 129 9.93 4.92 28.18
CA GLY A 129 9.97 3.69 28.98
C GLY A 129 10.25 2.39 28.21
N GLU A 130 10.26 2.39 26.87
CA GLU A 130 10.80 1.25 26.10
C GLU A 130 12.32 1.43 25.94
N THR A 131 13.11 0.40 26.25
CA THR A 131 14.52 0.33 25.86
C THR A 131 14.64 -0.29 24.47
N LEU A 132 15.49 0.29 23.61
CA LEU A 132 15.97 -0.40 22.41
C LEU A 132 16.73 -1.64 22.87
N PRO A 133 16.44 -2.86 22.36
CA PRO A 133 17.37 -3.95 22.53
C PRO A 133 18.70 -3.52 21.92
N LEU A 134 19.78 -3.58 22.70
CA LEU A 134 21.12 -3.46 22.14
C LEU A 134 21.30 -4.65 21.19
N LEU A 135 21.61 -4.34 19.93
CA LEU A 135 22.14 -5.30 18.97
C LEU A 135 23.53 -5.77 19.44
#